data_AF-A0A945MVM4-F1
#
_entry.id   AF-A0A945MVM4-F1
#
_cell.length_a   1.000
_cell.length_b   1.000
_cell.length_c   1.000
_cell.angle_alpha   90.00
_cell.angle_beta   90.00
_cell.angle_gamma   90.00
#
_symmetry.space_group_name_H-M   'P 1'
#
loop_
_entity.id
_entity.type
_entity.pdbx_description
1 polymer ?
#
loop_
_entity_poly.entity_id
_entity_poly.type
_entity_poly.pdbx_seq_one_letter_code
_entity_poly.pdbx_strand_id
1 'polypeptide(L)'
;MSDLSRQLDALYAKVPATRCAGSGDCCALTNEEFDNYYATMFPLYRVEYANIVAYVERYFSPERRRELLKFTEERPRRCPFLGADHGCTIYPVRPLICRTYGGMNAVSIAREAVRNQGVSPNGEIRAFVRREVGMVCPRVAVTEPEKVAEHARMLIERTYERELQRLSMEVEVADVERKGLFQQLTGKKNWPVYWSWGGFNVLRFSSLEWVRQHFAAYWKKAELPDAG
;
A
#
# COMPACT_ATOMS: atom_id res chain seq x y z
N MET A 1 2.53 -12.03 -18.17
CA MET A 1 2.39 -11.44 -16.81
C MET A 1 2.81 -12.52 -15.83
N SER A 2 3.52 -12.17 -14.75
CA SER A 2 3.90 -13.16 -13.73
C SER A 2 2.64 -13.73 -13.06
N ASP A 3 2.74 -14.92 -12.48
CA ASP A 3 1.63 -15.51 -11.72
C ASP A 3 1.18 -14.59 -10.57
N LEU A 4 2.14 -13.91 -9.93
CA LEU A 4 1.90 -12.91 -8.88
C LEU A 4 1.01 -11.75 -9.33
N SER A 5 1.31 -11.14 -10.49
CA SER A 5 0.51 -10.04 -11.04
C SER A 5 -0.92 -10.48 -11.29
N ARG A 6 -1.11 -11.70 -11.78
CA ARG A 6 -2.45 -12.27 -12.03
C ARG A 6 -3.22 -12.50 -10.73
N GLN A 7 -2.58 -13.01 -9.68
CA GLN A 7 -3.21 -13.20 -8.37
C GLN A 7 -3.61 -11.86 -7.74
N LEU A 8 -2.75 -10.84 -7.84
CA LEU A 8 -3.07 -9.47 -7.41
C LEU A 8 -4.23 -8.87 -8.21
N ASP A 9 -4.21 -8.98 -9.54
CA ASP A 9 -5.27 -8.45 -10.39
C ASP A 9 -6.63 -9.12 -10.09
N ALA A 10 -6.64 -10.43 -9.83
CA ALA A 10 -7.84 -11.16 -9.42
C ALA A 10 -8.39 -10.66 -8.07
N LEU A 11 -7.52 -10.38 -7.09
CA LEU A 11 -7.93 -9.79 -5.82
C LEU A 11 -8.48 -8.37 -6.03
N TYR A 12 -7.79 -7.55 -6.82
CA TYR A 12 -8.17 -6.16 -7.06
C TYR A 12 -9.41 -5.99 -7.93
N ALA A 13 -9.76 -6.97 -8.76
CA ALA A 13 -11.00 -6.97 -9.54
C ALA A 13 -12.27 -6.98 -8.65
N LYS A 14 -12.12 -7.33 -7.36
CA LYS A 14 -13.19 -7.29 -6.35
C LYS A 14 -13.42 -5.88 -5.78
N VAL A 15 -12.45 -4.98 -5.93
CA VAL A 15 -12.64 -3.57 -5.55
C VAL A 15 -13.54 -2.90 -6.59
N PRO A 16 -14.58 -2.15 -6.18
CA PRO A 16 -15.45 -1.44 -7.11
C PRO A 16 -14.63 -0.52 -8.01
N ALA A 17 -14.83 -0.61 -9.32
CA ALA A 17 -14.20 0.33 -10.23
C ALA A 17 -14.68 1.75 -9.95
N THR A 18 -13.77 2.71 -10.18
CA THR A 18 -14.02 4.12 -9.97
C THR A 18 -13.57 4.93 -11.18
N ARG A 19 -14.26 6.05 -11.40
CA ARG A 19 -13.81 7.12 -12.28
C ARG A 19 -13.28 8.26 -11.41
N CYS A 20 -11.99 8.55 -11.56
CA CYS A 20 -11.30 9.62 -10.83
C CYS A 20 -11.10 10.83 -11.74
N ALA A 21 -11.25 12.04 -11.19
CA ALA A 21 -10.95 13.28 -11.90
C ALA A 21 -9.46 13.50 -12.21
N GLY A 22 -8.57 12.66 -11.67
CA GLY A 22 -7.14 12.71 -11.95
C GLY A 22 -6.41 13.90 -11.30
N SER A 23 -6.91 14.44 -10.19
CA SER A 23 -6.32 15.63 -9.54
C SER A 23 -4.96 15.39 -8.88
N GLY A 24 -4.65 14.13 -8.54
CA GLY A 24 -3.43 13.77 -7.82
C GLY A 24 -3.44 14.14 -6.33
N ASP A 25 -4.54 14.68 -5.79
CA ASP A 25 -4.63 15.11 -4.38
C ASP A 25 -4.39 13.96 -3.40
N CYS A 26 -4.88 12.75 -3.72
CA CYS A 26 -4.64 11.56 -2.90
C CYS A 26 -3.16 11.13 -2.83
N CYS A 27 -2.30 11.75 -3.64
CA CYS A 27 -0.87 11.50 -3.71
C CYS A 27 -0.04 12.60 -3.03
N ALA A 28 -0.66 13.62 -2.44
CA ALA A 28 0.03 14.69 -1.72
C ALA A 28 -0.69 15.00 -0.41
N LEU A 29 0.00 14.78 0.71
CA LEU A 29 -0.54 15.04 2.05
C LEU A 29 -0.49 16.54 2.34
N THR A 30 -1.60 17.05 2.86
CA THR A 30 -1.65 18.33 3.56
C THR A 30 -0.81 18.29 4.84
N ASN A 31 -0.51 19.46 5.42
CA ASN A 31 0.14 19.53 6.72
C ASN A 31 -0.68 18.81 7.80
N GLU A 32 -1.99 19.01 7.81
CA GLU A 32 -2.88 18.37 8.77
C GLU A 32 -2.89 16.84 8.63
N GLU A 33 -2.97 16.30 7.41
CA GLU A 33 -2.88 14.85 7.19
C GLU A 33 -1.53 14.30 7.64
N PHE A 34 -0.44 15.00 7.32
CA PHE A 34 0.90 14.62 7.76
C PHE A 34 1.03 14.65 9.29
N ASP A 35 0.50 15.65 9.97
CA ASP A 35 0.59 15.76 11.42
C ASP A 35 -0.32 14.74 12.13
N ASN A 36 -1.40 14.30 11.46
CA ASN A 36 -2.27 13.21 11.89
C ASN A 36 -1.78 11.81 11.45
N TYR A 37 -0.49 11.67 11.15
CA TYR A 37 0.16 10.39 10.81
C TYR A 37 -0.37 9.67 9.57
N TYR A 38 -0.97 10.40 8.62
CA TYR A 38 -1.25 9.83 7.31
C TYR A 38 0.06 9.60 6.55
N ALA A 39 0.03 8.63 5.63
CA ALA A 39 1.17 8.23 4.83
C ALA A 39 0.71 7.85 3.42
N THR A 40 1.47 8.26 2.41
CA THR A 40 1.18 7.88 1.03
C THR A 40 1.56 6.41 0.80
N MET A 41 0.71 5.68 0.07
CA MET A 41 0.89 4.26 -0.26
C MET A 41 1.06 3.33 0.96
N PHE A 42 0.60 3.70 2.16
CA PHE A 42 0.74 2.86 3.36
C PHE A 42 -0.62 2.31 3.85
N PRO A 43 -0.72 1.02 4.24
CA PRO A 43 0.33 -0.01 4.17
C PRO A 43 0.62 -0.44 2.73
N LEU A 44 1.90 -0.59 2.39
CA LEU A 44 2.33 -1.24 1.14
C LEU A 44 2.73 -2.67 1.47
N TYR A 45 2.00 -3.67 0.97
CA TYR A 45 2.35 -5.06 1.22
C TYR A 45 3.56 -5.48 0.38
N ARG A 46 4.36 -6.41 0.91
CA ARG A 46 5.59 -6.92 0.25
C ARG A 46 5.33 -7.42 -1.17
N VAL A 47 4.21 -8.10 -1.38
CA VAL A 47 3.79 -8.54 -2.72
C VAL A 47 3.51 -7.37 -3.67
N GLU A 48 2.89 -6.31 -3.18
CA GLU A 48 2.57 -5.11 -3.96
C GLU A 48 3.85 -4.34 -4.29
N TYR A 49 4.75 -4.21 -3.31
CA TYR A 49 6.08 -3.63 -3.50
C TYR A 49 6.83 -4.35 -4.63
N ALA A 50 6.90 -5.69 -4.59
CA ALA A 50 7.58 -6.46 -5.64
C ALA A 50 6.93 -6.28 -7.02
N ASN A 51 5.60 -6.22 -7.08
CA ASN A 51 4.87 -5.97 -8.32
C ASN A 51 5.18 -4.56 -8.89
N ILE A 52 5.23 -3.54 -8.03
CA ILE A 52 5.58 -2.17 -8.42
C ILE A 52 7.04 -2.09 -8.88
N VAL A 53 7.98 -2.72 -8.18
CA VAL A 53 9.39 -2.77 -8.61
C VAL A 53 9.51 -3.39 -10.01
N ALA A 54 8.86 -4.54 -10.24
CA ALA A 54 8.89 -5.19 -11.55
C ALA A 54 8.31 -4.29 -12.67
N TYR A 55 7.26 -3.52 -12.36
CA TYR A 55 6.70 -2.54 -13.30
C TYR A 55 7.68 -1.38 -13.55
N VAL A 56 8.30 -0.84 -12.52
CA VAL A 56 9.32 0.22 -12.62
C VAL A 56 10.52 -0.24 -13.45
N GLU A 57 11.03 -1.45 -13.19
CA GLU A 57 12.14 -2.04 -13.93
C GLU A 57 11.80 -2.40 -15.38
N ARG A 58 10.52 -2.54 -15.73
CA ARG A 58 10.12 -2.89 -17.08
C ARG A 58 9.78 -1.67 -17.93
N TYR A 59 9.09 -0.68 -17.38
CA TYR A 59 8.42 0.36 -18.16
C TYR A 59 9.02 1.76 -18.01
N PHE A 60 9.86 2.00 -16.99
CA PHE A 60 10.43 3.32 -16.76
C PHE A 60 11.82 3.45 -17.39
N SER A 61 12.15 4.68 -17.80
CA SER A 61 13.50 5.04 -18.26
C SER A 61 14.55 4.72 -17.18
N PRO A 62 15.81 4.45 -17.56
CA PRO A 62 16.88 4.18 -16.59
C PRO A 62 17.02 5.28 -15.53
N GLU A 63 16.84 6.55 -15.91
CA GLU A 63 16.95 7.72 -15.04
C GLU A 63 15.85 7.70 -13.98
N ARG A 64 14.60 7.59 -14.42
CA ARG A 64 13.44 7.62 -13.52
C ARG A 64 13.37 6.37 -12.65
N ARG A 65 13.77 5.21 -13.18
CA ARG A 65 13.96 3.98 -12.41
C ARG A 65 14.97 4.18 -11.28
N ARG A 66 16.17 4.71 -11.58
CA ARG A 66 17.19 4.97 -10.55
C ARG A 66 16.67 5.92 -9.48
N GLU A 67 15.95 6.97 -9.86
CA GLU A 67 15.34 7.91 -8.91
C GLU A 67 14.34 7.20 -7.97
N LEU A 68 13.37 6.47 -8.53
CA LEU A 68 12.32 5.80 -7.77
C LEU A 68 12.85 4.71 -6.84
N LEU A 69 13.84 3.91 -7.30
CA LEU A 69 14.41 2.81 -6.52
C LEU A 69 15.43 3.30 -5.47
N LYS A 70 15.99 4.49 -5.63
CA LYS A 70 16.82 5.16 -4.60
C LYS A 70 16.02 5.97 -3.58
N PHE A 71 14.71 6.09 -3.76
CA PHE A 71 13.86 6.83 -2.85
C PHE A 71 13.71 6.08 -1.51
N THR A 72 14.12 6.67 -0.40
CA THR A 72 14.18 6.01 0.92
C THR A 72 13.36 6.68 2.03
N GLU A 73 12.66 7.77 1.72
CA GLU A 73 11.80 8.44 2.71
C GLU A 73 10.58 7.55 3.02
N GLU A 74 10.36 7.21 4.29
CA GLU A 74 9.27 6.30 4.68
C GLU A 74 7.89 6.94 4.57
N ARG A 75 7.80 8.23 4.91
CA ARG A 75 6.54 8.95 4.98
C ARG A 75 6.65 10.27 4.21
N PRO A 76 6.81 10.23 2.89
CA PRO A 76 6.92 11.46 2.14
C PRO A 76 5.60 12.20 2.07
N ARG A 77 5.67 13.53 2.15
CA ARG A 77 4.51 14.41 1.95
C ARG A 77 3.93 14.28 0.55
N ARG A 78 4.76 13.94 -0.44
CA ARG A 78 4.35 13.71 -1.82
C ARG A 78 4.76 12.31 -2.27
N CYS A 79 3.82 11.56 -2.81
CA CYS A 79 4.06 10.23 -3.36
C CYS A 79 5.13 10.32 -4.47
N PRO A 80 6.18 9.49 -4.44
CA PRO A 80 7.25 9.54 -5.43
C PRO A 80 6.76 9.20 -6.84
N PHE A 81 5.61 8.54 -6.98
CA PHE A 81 5.02 8.17 -8.28
C PHE A 81 4.05 9.21 -8.85
N LEU A 82 3.83 10.33 -8.17
CA LEU A 82 3.02 11.43 -8.70
C LEU A 82 3.79 12.14 -9.82
N GLY A 83 3.29 12.03 -11.05
CA GLY A 83 3.84 12.65 -12.23
C GLY A 83 3.75 14.17 -12.22
N ALA A 84 4.43 14.81 -13.18
CA ALA A 84 4.36 16.26 -13.39
C ALA A 84 2.97 16.72 -13.88
N ASP A 85 2.21 15.82 -14.50
CA ASP A 85 0.85 16.00 -14.98
C ASP A 85 -0.22 15.70 -13.91
N HIS A 86 0.17 15.55 -12.64
CA HIS A 86 -0.68 15.09 -11.55
C HIS A 86 -1.21 13.65 -11.70
N GLY A 87 -0.73 12.91 -12.71
CA GLY A 87 -1.06 11.51 -12.94
C GLY A 87 -0.26 10.55 -12.06
N CYS A 88 -0.87 9.42 -11.67
CA CYS A 88 -0.13 8.35 -11.01
C CYS A 88 0.64 7.53 -12.05
N THR A 89 1.97 7.58 -12.02
CA THR A 89 2.82 6.88 -13.01
C THR A 89 2.80 5.36 -12.89
N ILE A 90 2.30 4.82 -11.78
CA ILE A 90 2.11 3.38 -11.54
C ILE A 90 0.64 2.97 -11.50
N TYR A 91 -0.27 3.76 -12.08
CA TYR A 91 -1.72 3.53 -12.01
C TYR A 91 -2.14 2.07 -12.25
N PRO A 92 -1.58 1.32 -13.23
CA PRO A 92 -1.96 -0.08 -13.46
C PRO A 92 -1.63 -1.02 -12.30
N VAL A 93 -0.54 -0.76 -11.57
CA VAL A 93 0.00 -1.62 -10.50
C VAL A 93 -0.10 -0.97 -9.11
N ARG A 94 -0.94 0.06 -8.96
CA ARG A 94 -1.20 0.74 -7.68
C ARG A 94 -1.58 -0.27 -6.58
N PRO A 95 -1.16 -0.03 -5.32
CA PRO A 95 -1.47 -0.94 -4.20
C PRO A 95 -2.93 -0.81 -3.76
N LEU A 96 -3.40 -1.74 -2.93
CA LEU A 96 -4.77 -1.82 -2.42
C LEU A 96 -5.21 -0.50 -1.80
N ILE A 97 -4.40 0.10 -0.94
CA ILE A 97 -4.76 1.36 -0.26
C ILE A 97 -5.14 2.46 -1.26
N CYS A 98 -4.42 2.54 -2.39
CA CYS A 98 -4.71 3.48 -3.46
C CYS A 98 -5.93 3.07 -4.30
N ARG A 99 -6.23 1.77 -4.41
CA ARG A 99 -7.42 1.25 -5.12
C ARG A 99 -8.71 1.48 -4.34
N THR A 100 -8.66 1.38 -3.02
CA THR A 100 -9.84 1.55 -2.16
C THR A 100 -10.14 3.02 -1.87
N TYR A 101 -9.20 3.94 -2.13
CA TYR A 101 -9.41 5.36 -1.95
C TYR A 101 -10.53 5.87 -2.87
N GLY A 102 -11.57 6.47 -2.28
CA GLY A 102 -12.80 6.86 -2.99
C GLY A 102 -13.65 5.69 -3.50
N GLY A 103 -13.34 4.45 -3.11
CA GLY A 103 -14.11 3.24 -3.48
C GLY A 103 -15.49 3.18 -2.83
N MET A 104 -15.73 4.02 -1.83
CA MET A 104 -17.03 4.21 -1.18
C MET A 104 -17.26 5.70 -0.89
N ASN A 105 -18.53 6.09 -0.79
CA ASN A 105 -18.95 7.41 -0.34
C ASN A 105 -19.67 7.32 1.03
N ALA A 106 -19.86 8.46 1.69
CA ALA A 106 -20.47 8.54 3.02
C ALA A 106 -21.81 7.79 3.13
N VAL A 107 -22.66 7.86 2.10
CA VAL A 107 -23.97 7.18 2.07
C VAL A 107 -23.77 5.66 2.04
N SER A 108 -22.91 5.17 1.15
CA SER A 108 -22.63 3.73 1.07
C SER A 108 -21.95 3.19 2.33
N ILE A 109 -21.04 3.95 2.95
CA ILE A 109 -20.38 3.56 4.20
C ILE A 109 -21.42 3.39 5.32
N ALA A 110 -22.27 4.39 5.52
CA ALA A 110 -23.32 4.33 6.53
C ALA A 110 -24.29 3.17 6.29
N ARG A 111 -24.71 2.96 5.03
CA ARG A 111 -25.60 1.88 4.64
C ARG A 111 -25.00 0.50 4.93
N GLU A 112 -23.76 0.26 4.50
CA GLU A 112 -23.13 -1.04 4.72
C GLU A 112 -22.76 -1.26 6.20
N ALA A 113 -22.45 -0.21 6.96
CA ALA A 113 -22.26 -0.31 8.41
C ALA A 113 -23.53 -0.81 9.12
N VAL A 114 -24.70 -0.26 8.78
CA VAL A 114 -25.99 -0.72 9.31
C VAL A 114 -26.29 -2.16 8.88
N ARG A 115 -26.09 -2.48 7.58
CA ARG A 115 -26.37 -3.82 7.05
C ARG A 115 -25.56 -4.92 7.74
N ASN A 116 -24.34 -4.62 8.19
CA ASN A 116 -23.46 -5.59 8.84
C ASN A 116 -23.65 -5.67 10.36
N GLN A 117 -24.52 -4.85 10.97
CA GLN A 117 -24.86 -4.97 12.39
C GLN A 117 -25.49 -6.34 12.68
N GLY A 118 -25.03 -6.99 13.75
CA GLY A 118 -25.46 -8.35 14.11
C GLY A 118 -24.88 -9.46 13.24
N VAL A 119 -24.26 -9.14 12.10
CA VAL A 119 -23.52 -10.09 11.24
C VAL A 119 -22.03 -10.09 11.59
N SER A 120 -21.43 -8.91 11.73
CA SER A 120 -20.03 -8.72 12.06
C SER A 120 -19.84 -8.14 13.47
N PRO A 121 -18.70 -8.41 14.14
CA PRO A 121 -18.36 -7.77 15.40
C PRO A 121 -18.40 -6.24 15.32
N ASN A 122 -19.03 -5.58 16.31
CA ASN A 122 -19.12 -4.11 16.38
C ASN A 122 -17.75 -3.41 16.39
N GLY A 123 -16.70 -4.07 16.84
CA GLY A 123 -15.33 -3.55 16.75
C GLY A 123 -14.86 -3.38 15.32
N GLU A 124 -15.11 -4.39 14.47
CA GLU A 124 -14.70 -4.40 13.06
C GLU A 124 -15.51 -3.40 12.23
N ILE A 125 -16.82 -3.31 12.47
CA ILE A 125 -17.67 -2.29 11.81
C ILE A 125 -17.17 -0.87 12.16
N ARG A 126 -16.83 -0.62 13.43
CA ARG A 126 -16.30 0.69 13.85
C ARG A 126 -14.94 0.99 13.21
N ALA A 127 -14.06 -0.01 13.09
CA ALA A 127 -12.78 0.14 12.42
C ALA A 127 -12.96 0.44 10.92
N PHE A 128 -13.86 -0.29 10.25
CA PHE A 128 -14.28 -0.05 8.87
C PHE A 128 -14.77 1.40 8.68
N VAL A 129 -15.76 1.84 9.45
CA VAL A 129 -16.30 3.21 9.32
C VAL A 129 -15.21 4.26 9.53
N ARG A 130 -14.38 4.10 10.56
CA ARG A 130 -13.29 5.05 10.86
C ARG A 130 -12.32 5.16 9.68
N ARG A 131 -11.92 4.03 9.10
CA ARG A 131 -11.01 3.99 7.95
C ARG A 131 -11.64 4.61 6.71
N GLU A 132 -12.84 4.15 6.32
CA GLU A 132 -13.44 4.55 5.05
C GLU A 132 -13.86 6.00 5.01
N VAL A 133 -14.28 6.58 6.14
CA VAL A 133 -14.61 8.02 6.22
C VAL A 133 -13.41 8.89 5.86
N GLY A 134 -12.20 8.49 6.28
CA GLY A 134 -10.95 9.19 5.93
C GLY A 134 -10.48 8.97 4.48
N MET A 135 -11.16 8.10 3.72
CA MET A 135 -10.82 7.79 2.33
C MET A 135 -11.91 8.22 1.32
N VAL A 136 -12.95 8.92 1.78
CA VAL A 136 -13.97 9.49 0.89
C VAL A 136 -13.33 10.58 0.04
N CYS A 137 -13.54 10.51 -1.28
CA CYS A 137 -13.10 11.56 -2.19
C CYS A 137 -14.30 12.09 -2.99
N PRO A 138 -14.65 13.39 -2.88
CA PRO A 138 -15.77 13.97 -3.62
C PRO A 138 -15.54 14.04 -5.13
N ARG A 139 -14.29 13.83 -5.59
CA ARG A 139 -13.89 13.85 -7.00
C ARG A 139 -13.82 12.45 -7.63
N VAL A 140 -14.26 11.42 -6.91
CA VAL A 140 -14.29 10.03 -7.35
C VAL A 140 -15.73 9.55 -7.41
N ALA A 141 -16.10 8.91 -8.52
CA ALA A 141 -17.39 8.26 -8.69
C ALA A 141 -17.21 6.75 -8.82
N VAL A 142 -17.93 5.98 -8.01
CA VAL A 142 -18.00 4.52 -8.14
C VAL A 142 -18.81 4.17 -9.38
N THR A 143 -18.23 3.33 -10.26
CA THR A 143 -18.86 2.93 -11.54
C THR A 143 -19.41 1.51 -11.50
N GLU A 144 -19.09 0.73 -10.47
CA GLU A 144 -19.60 -0.63 -10.22
C GLU A 144 -20.30 -0.70 -8.85
N PRO A 145 -21.45 -0.03 -8.68
CA PRO A 145 -22.15 0.05 -7.40
C PRO A 145 -22.60 -1.31 -6.85
N GLU A 146 -22.77 -2.32 -7.72
CA GLU A 146 -23.13 -3.68 -7.35
C GLU A 146 -22.03 -4.40 -6.53
N LYS A 147 -20.76 -4.02 -6.68
CA LYS A 147 -19.65 -4.60 -5.91
C LYS A 147 -19.51 -4.02 -4.50
N VAL A 148 -20.16 -2.90 -4.21
CA VAL A 148 -19.95 -2.13 -2.96
C VAL A 148 -20.27 -2.95 -1.70
N ALA A 149 -21.32 -3.77 -1.73
CA ALA A 149 -21.70 -4.59 -0.58
C ALA A 149 -20.66 -5.69 -0.26
N GLU A 150 -20.19 -6.40 -1.29
CA GLU A 150 -19.12 -7.40 -1.13
C GLU A 150 -17.81 -6.73 -0.70
N HIS A 151 -17.48 -5.57 -1.30
CA HIS A 151 -16.31 -4.79 -0.94
C HIS A 151 -16.30 -4.39 0.54
N ALA A 152 -17.41 -3.83 1.04
CA ALA A 152 -17.53 -3.46 2.45
C ALA A 152 -17.38 -4.66 3.38
N ARG A 153 -18.00 -5.80 3.03
CA ARG A 153 -17.84 -7.04 3.80
C ARG A 153 -16.38 -7.50 3.83
N MET A 154 -15.69 -7.51 2.69
CA MET A 154 -14.28 -7.87 2.62
C MET A 154 -13.38 -6.93 3.42
N LEU A 155 -13.72 -5.65 3.53
CA LEU A 155 -13.00 -4.69 4.38
C LEU A 155 -13.25 -4.95 5.87
N ILE A 156 -14.50 -5.13 6.28
CA ILE A 156 -14.88 -5.45 7.67
C ILE A 156 -14.20 -6.75 8.11
N GLU A 157 -14.30 -7.79 7.28
CA GLU A 157 -13.70 -9.10 7.53
C GLU A 157 -12.18 -9.10 7.34
N ARG A 158 -11.53 -8.01 6.90
CA ARG A 158 -10.07 -7.94 6.57
C ARG A 158 -9.61 -8.97 5.52
N THR A 159 -10.50 -9.37 4.62
CA THR A 159 -10.23 -10.39 3.59
C THR A 159 -9.13 -9.94 2.63
N TYR A 160 -9.14 -8.68 2.19
CA TYR A 160 -8.06 -8.17 1.33
C TYR A 160 -6.69 -8.24 2.00
N GLU A 161 -6.62 -7.88 3.27
CA GLU A 161 -5.37 -7.87 4.04
C GLU A 161 -4.84 -9.29 4.21
N ARG A 162 -5.68 -10.25 4.60
CA ARG A 162 -5.28 -11.66 4.73
C ARG A 162 -4.71 -12.21 3.42
N GLU A 163 -5.36 -11.95 2.29
CA GLU A 163 -4.87 -12.42 0.99
C GLU A 163 -3.53 -11.75 0.62
N LEU A 164 -3.38 -10.44 0.85
CA LEU A 164 -2.10 -9.76 0.59
C LEU A 164 -0.98 -10.25 1.53
N GLN A 165 -1.29 -10.56 2.79
CA GLN A 165 -0.33 -11.16 3.72
C GLN A 165 0.09 -12.56 3.26
N ARG A 166 -0.87 -13.40 2.87
CA ARG A 166 -0.61 -14.75 2.33
C ARG A 166 0.29 -14.68 1.10
N LEU A 167 -0.08 -13.88 0.11
CA LEU A 167 0.72 -13.67 -1.10
C LEU A 167 2.09 -13.07 -0.78
N SER A 168 2.17 -12.17 0.19
CA SER A 168 3.43 -11.59 0.63
C SER A 168 4.38 -12.68 1.09
N MET A 169 3.92 -13.70 1.82
CA MET A 169 4.78 -14.79 2.33
C MET A 169 5.55 -15.54 1.25
N GLU A 170 5.06 -15.52 0.00
CA GLU A 170 5.68 -16.19 -1.16
C GLU A 170 6.72 -15.32 -1.89
N VAL A 171 6.89 -14.06 -1.48
CA VAL A 171 7.74 -13.06 -2.15
C VAL A 171 8.95 -12.70 -1.30
N GLU A 172 10.14 -12.73 -1.89
CA GLU A 172 11.36 -12.21 -1.27
C GLU A 172 11.53 -10.72 -1.61
N VAL A 173 12.00 -9.92 -0.64
CA VAL A 173 12.32 -8.49 -0.89
C VAL A 173 13.65 -8.35 -1.63
N ALA A 174 14.62 -9.17 -1.26
CA ALA A 174 15.99 -9.09 -1.73
C ALA A 174 16.66 -10.47 -1.72
N ASP A 175 17.94 -10.52 -2.08
CA ASP A 175 18.73 -11.76 -2.09
C ASP A 175 18.96 -12.35 -0.68
N VAL A 176 19.50 -13.58 -0.67
CA VAL A 176 19.77 -14.36 0.55
C VAL A 176 20.79 -13.66 1.46
N GLU A 177 21.77 -12.95 0.90
CA GLU A 177 22.78 -12.24 1.68
C GLU A 177 22.13 -11.10 2.50
N ARG A 178 21.29 -10.28 1.86
CA ARG A 178 20.52 -9.24 2.53
C ARG A 178 19.54 -9.83 3.55
N LYS A 179 18.97 -11.00 3.26
CA LYS A 179 18.08 -11.69 4.21
C LYS A 179 18.82 -12.06 5.49
N GLY A 180 20.01 -12.62 5.37
CA GLY A 180 20.88 -12.92 6.51
C GLY A 180 21.22 -11.66 7.31
N LEU A 181 21.60 -10.58 6.64
CA LEU A 181 21.88 -9.30 7.31
C LEU A 181 20.67 -8.74 8.04
N PHE A 182 19.49 -8.74 7.42
CA PHE A 182 18.27 -8.28 8.06
C PHE A 182 17.94 -9.09 9.32
N GLN A 183 18.02 -10.42 9.24
CA GLN A 183 17.77 -11.30 10.39
C GLN A 183 18.74 -11.01 11.52
N GLN A 184 20.03 -10.85 11.22
CA GLN A 184 21.07 -10.53 12.19
C GLN A 184 20.85 -9.15 12.85
N LEU A 185 20.52 -8.13 12.05
CA LEU A 185 20.47 -6.74 12.50
C LEU A 185 19.16 -6.38 13.22
N THR A 186 18.08 -7.11 12.94
CA THR A 186 16.74 -6.81 13.50
C THR A 186 16.23 -7.88 14.47
N GLY A 187 16.80 -9.09 14.44
CA GLY A 187 16.29 -10.25 15.16
C GLY A 187 15.02 -10.87 14.56
N LYS A 188 14.50 -10.33 13.46
CA LYS A 188 13.27 -10.82 12.81
C LYS A 188 13.60 -11.94 11.83
N LYS A 189 12.82 -13.02 11.86
CA LYS A 189 13.03 -14.19 10.98
C LYS A 189 12.64 -13.92 9.52
N ASN A 190 11.59 -13.15 9.31
CA ASN A 190 11.00 -12.87 8.01
C ASN A 190 11.04 -11.38 7.72
N TRP A 191 11.07 -11.01 6.44
CA TRP A 191 10.87 -9.63 6.03
C TRP A 191 9.53 -9.08 6.55
N PRO A 192 9.42 -7.76 6.75
CA PRO A 192 8.14 -7.12 7.08
C PRO A 192 7.06 -7.52 6.06
N VAL A 193 5.84 -7.77 6.53
CA VAL A 193 4.72 -8.15 5.65
C VAL A 193 4.25 -6.94 4.85
N TYR A 194 4.22 -5.78 5.49
CA TYR A 194 4.04 -4.48 4.85
C TYR A 194 5.02 -3.46 5.46
N TRP A 195 5.30 -2.42 4.69
CA TRP A 195 6.11 -1.27 5.08
C TRP A 195 5.76 -0.08 4.17
N SER A 196 6.65 0.91 4.07
CA SER A 196 6.57 1.99 3.09
C SER A 196 7.41 1.65 1.85
N TRP A 197 7.17 2.35 0.74
CA TRP A 197 8.03 2.27 -0.45
C TRP A 197 9.49 2.57 -0.10
N GLY A 198 9.73 3.64 0.66
CA GLY A 198 11.06 4.03 1.12
C GLY A 198 11.72 2.98 2.00
N GLY A 199 10.98 2.41 2.97
CA GLY A 199 11.47 1.38 3.88
C GLY A 199 11.94 0.12 3.14
N PHE A 200 11.12 -0.40 2.23
CA PHE A 200 11.56 -1.53 1.40
C PHE A 200 12.75 -1.19 0.50
N ASN A 201 12.81 0.01 -0.07
CA ASN A 201 13.94 0.43 -0.89
C ASN A 201 15.25 0.53 -0.11
N VAL A 202 15.22 1.00 1.15
CA VAL A 202 16.40 1.01 2.01
C VAL A 202 16.99 -0.39 2.12
N LEU A 203 16.13 -1.40 2.31
CA LEU A 203 16.56 -2.77 2.45
C LEU A 203 17.04 -3.40 1.13
N ARG A 204 16.30 -3.15 0.03
CA ARG A 204 16.55 -3.79 -1.27
C ARG A 204 17.68 -3.12 -2.06
N PHE A 205 17.76 -1.80 -2.07
CA PHE A 205 18.59 -1.04 -3.02
C PHE A 205 19.75 -0.26 -2.41
N SER A 206 19.80 -0.06 -1.09
CA SER A 206 21.02 0.48 -0.44
C SER A 206 22.20 -0.45 -0.64
N SER A 207 23.44 0.05 -0.64
CA SER A 207 24.62 -0.81 -0.73
C SER A 207 24.69 -1.78 0.46
N LEU A 208 25.29 -2.96 0.25
CA LEU A 208 25.48 -3.93 1.34
C LEU A 208 26.32 -3.36 2.49
N GLU A 209 27.29 -2.50 2.17
CA GLU A 209 28.08 -1.76 3.16
C GLU A 209 27.18 -0.87 4.03
N TRP A 210 26.30 -0.08 3.40
CA TRP A 210 25.37 0.78 4.12
C TRP A 210 24.44 -0.06 5.02
N VAL A 211 23.93 -1.19 4.51
CA VAL A 211 23.06 -2.07 5.30
C VAL A 211 23.77 -2.58 6.55
N ARG A 212 25.02 -3.06 6.42
CA ARG A 212 25.81 -3.55 7.55
C ARG A 212 26.07 -2.46 8.60
N GLN A 213 26.34 -1.24 8.17
CA GLN A 213 26.77 -0.16 9.07
C GLN A 213 25.59 0.60 9.71
N HIS A 214 24.46 0.74 9.00
CA HIS A 214 23.43 1.71 9.37
C HIS A 214 22.03 1.12 9.53
N PHE A 215 21.74 -0.04 8.95
CA PHE A 215 20.35 -0.53 8.90
C PHE A 215 19.75 -0.82 10.27
N ALA A 216 20.52 -1.34 11.24
CA ALA A 216 20.01 -1.59 12.59
C ALA A 216 19.53 -0.29 13.29
N ALA A 217 20.24 0.82 13.08
CA ALA A 217 19.86 2.12 13.64
C ALA A 217 18.66 2.72 12.89
N TYR A 218 18.62 2.55 11.57
CA TYR A 218 17.48 2.93 10.74
C TYR A 218 16.21 2.18 11.17
N TRP A 219 16.28 0.85 11.26
CA TRP A 219 15.16 -0.02 11.64
C TRP A 219 14.57 0.34 13.01
N LYS A 220 15.40 0.68 13.99
CA LYS A 220 14.94 1.14 15.32
C LYS A 220 14.15 2.45 15.28
N LYS A 221 14.34 3.26 14.25
CA LYS A 221 13.67 4.55 14.04
C LYS A 221 12.56 4.49 12.98
N ALA A 222 12.39 3.34 12.33
CA ALA A 222 11.40 3.18 11.28
C ALA A 222 10.00 3.41 11.85
N GLU A 223 9.22 4.28 11.22
CA GLU A 223 7.93 4.74 11.72
C GLU A 223 6.78 3.82 11.30
N LEU A 224 6.93 3.17 10.15
CA LEU A 224 5.84 2.45 9.47
C LEU A 224 6.10 0.96 9.17
N PRO A 225 7.04 0.21 9.80
CA PRO A 225 7.12 -1.22 9.53
C PRO A 225 5.95 -1.95 10.19
N ASP A 226 5.45 -3.02 9.55
CA ASP A 226 4.83 -4.09 10.32
C ASP A 226 5.92 -4.67 11.22
N ALA A 227 5.92 -4.27 12.49
CA ALA A 227 6.97 -4.62 13.42
C ALA A 227 6.99 -6.13 13.75
N GLY A 228 5.97 -6.90 13.32
CA GLY A 228 5.88 -8.36 13.50
C GLY A 228 6.01 -8.79 14.95
#